data_AF-A0A5E7VFR4-F1
#
_entry.id   AF-A0A5E7VFR4-F1
#
_cell.length_a   1.000
_cell.length_b   1.000
_cell.length_c   1.000
_cell.angle_alpha   90.00
_cell.angle_beta   90.00
_cell.angle_gamma   90.00
#
_symmetry.space_group_name_H-M   'P 1'
#
loop_
_entity.id
_entity.type
_entity.pdbx_description
1 polymer ?
#
loop_
_entity_poly.entity_id
_entity_poly.type
_entity_poly.pdbx_seq_one_letter_code
_entity_poly.pdbx_strand_id
1 'polypeptide(L)'
;MGRDTYMIAKDGSFTTFGGGAVKVELYQEANAFCESKGKQMMPVKDASRDSGYGRYANAELQFRCLNENDPELHRPTMGSEPNMDRGGEVIRGRMQEI
;
A
#
# COMPACT_ATOMS: atom_id res chain seq x y z
N MET A 1 11.61 -10.67 6.04
CA MET A 1 11.39 -9.31 5.49
C MET A 1 12.61 -8.91 4.68
N GLY A 2 12.43 -8.48 3.42
CA GLY A 2 13.52 -7.96 2.60
C GLY A 2 14.05 -6.66 3.20
N ARG A 3 15.37 -6.46 3.12
CA ARG A 3 16.13 -5.40 3.82
C ARG A 3 15.72 -3.97 3.40
N ASP A 4 14.95 -3.87 2.31
CA ASP A 4 14.58 -2.63 1.64
C ASP A 4 13.07 -2.37 1.67
N THR A 5 12.29 -3.17 2.40
CA THR A 5 10.84 -2.97 2.57
C THR A 5 10.55 -2.24 3.88
N TYR A 6 9.85 -1.13 3.77
CA TYR A 6 9.43 -0.27 4.87
C TYR A 6 7.90 -0.25 4.94
N MET A 7 7.39 -0.04 6.15
CA MET A 7 5.97 0.11 6.39
C MET A 7 5.76 1.33 7.26
N ILE A 8 4.87 2.22 6.81
CA ILE A 8 4.44 3.38 7.57
C ILE A 8 2.93 3.27 7.80
N ALA A 9 2.51 3.47 9.04
CA ALA A 9 1.12 3.45 9.45
C ALA A 9 0.85 4.73 10.22
N LYS A 10 -0.26 5.40 9.89
CA LYS A 10 -0.67 6.63 10.56
C LYS A 10 -2.17 6.55 10.83
N ASP A 11 -2.53 6.84 12.07
CA ASP A 11 -3.91 7.13 12.43
C ASP A 11 -4.25 8.57 12.02
N GLY A 12 -5.45 8.73 11.49
CA GLY A 12 -6.04 10.03 11.21
C GLY A 12 -6.36 10.75 12.52
N SER A 13 -6.24 12.07 12.50
CA SER A 13 -6.65 12.88 13.64
C SER A 13 -8.18 12.96 13.76
N PHE A 14 -8.69 13.54 14.85
CA PHE A 14 -10.12 13.78 15.06
C PHE A 14 -10.79 14.55 13.89
N THR A 15 -10.01 15.33 13.15
CA THR A 15 -10.44 16.12 11.98
C THR A 15 -10.32 15.38 10.65
N THR A 16 -9.67 14.21 10.62
CA THR A 16 -9.44 13.46 9.39
C THR A 16 -10.50 12.37 9.25
N PHE A 17 -11.52 12.65 8.45
CA PHE A 17 -12.64 11.73 8.24
C PHE A 17 -12.41 10.71 7.12
N GLY A 18 -11.50 11.01 6.18
CA GLY A 18 -11.18 10.14 5.05
C GLY A 18 -9.84 9.46 5.21
N GLY A 19 -9.81 8.12 5.07
CA GLY A 19 -8.57 7.35 5.05
C GLY A 19 -7.67 7.71 3.88
N GLY A 20 -8.27 8.22 2.78
CA GLY A 20 -7.54 8.74 1.64
C GLY A 20 -6.65 9.95 1.95
N ALA A 21 -7.08 10.85 2.83
CA ALA A 21 -6.28 12.03 3.21
C ALA A 21 -5.04 11.62 4.01
N VAL A 22 -5.22 10.72 4.98
CA VAL A 22 -4.10 10.13 5.74
C VAL A 22 -3.15 9.40 4.80
N LYS A 23 -3.69 8.66 3.82
CA LYS A 23 -2.89 7.97 2.81
C LYS A 23 -2.03 8.95 2.00
N VAL A 24 -2.57 10.07 1.53
CA VAL A 24 -1.79 11.06 0.78
C VAL A 24 -0.60 11.59 1.59
N GLU A 25 -0.79 11.88 2.88
CA GLU A 25 0.32 12.27 3.77
C GLU A 25 1.38 11.17 3.88
N LEU A 26 0.96 9.92 4.05
CA LEU A 26 1.88 8.77 4.10
C LEU A 26 2.71 8.63 2.83
N TYR A 27 2.10 8.84 1.66
CA TYR A 27 2.82 8.82 0.39
C TYR A 27 3.85 9.93 0.30
N GLN A 28 3.53 11.14 0.75
CA GLN A 28 4.48 12.26 0.76
C GLN A 28 5.67 11.98 1.68
N GLU A 29 5.41 11.45 2.87
CA GLU A 29 6.45 11.13 3.86
C GLU A 29 7.34 9.95 3.40
N ALA A 30 6.73 8.93 2.81
CA ALA A 30 7.44 7.81 2.21
C ALA A 30 8.32 8.25 1.02
N ASN A 31 7.81 9.15 0.18
CA ASN A 31 8.57 9.71 -0.93
C ASN A 31 9.79 10.48 -0.41
N ALA A 32 9.58 11.42 0.52
CA ALA A 32 10.65 12.21 1.12
C ALA A 32 11.72 11.33 1.80
N PHE A 33 11.31 10.22 2.44
CA PHE A 33 12.23 9.27 3.06
C PHE A 33 13.13 8.56 2.04
N CYS A 34 12.56 8.11 0.91
CA CYS A 34 13.35 7.48 -0.14
C CYS A 34 14.23 8.52 -0.88
N GLU A 35 13.71 9.72 -1.14
CA GLU A 35 14.44 10.84 -1.74
C GLU A 35 15.65 11.24 -0.89
N SER A 36 15.49 11.29 0.44
CA SER A 36 16.60 11.56 1.37
C SER A 36 17.72 10.51 1.29
N LYS A 37 17.45 9.32 0.76
CA LYS A 37 18.43 8.26 0.53
C LYS A 37 18.94 8.20 -0.91
N GLY A 38 18.48 9.10 -1.78
CA GLY A 38 18.76 9.08 -3.22
C GLY A 38 18.13 7.88 -3.92
N LYS A 39 16.97 7.40 -3.42
CA LYS A 39 16.25 6.24 -3.94
C LYS A 39 14.85 6.64 -4.38
N GLN A 40 14.26 5.88 -5.29
CA GLN A 40 12.87 6.05 -5.71
C GLN A 40 11.94 5.26 -4.78
N MET A 41 10.85 5.92 -4.35
CA MET A 41 9.79 5.25 -3.62
C MET A 41 8.96 4.38 -4.57
N MET A 42 8.86 3.09 -4.24
CA MET A 42 7.89 2.19 -4.86
C MET A 42 6.83 1.79 -3.82
N PRO A 43 5.54 2.12 -4.02
CA PRO A 43 4.47 1.53 -3.23
C PRO A 43 4.34 0.05 -3.57
N VAL A 44 4.42 -0.82 -2.55
CA VAL A 44 4.23 -2.27 -2.68
C VAL A 44 2.79 -2.65 -2.35
N LYS A 45 2.27 -2.08 -1.26
CA LYS A 45 0.91 -2.33 -0.81
C LYS A 45 0.41 -1.13 -0.01
N ASP A 46 -0.75 -0.63 -0.35
CA ASP A 46 -1.43 0.40 0.43
C ASP A 46 -2.77 -0.11 0.96
N ALA A 47 -3.11 0.31 2.16
CA ALA A 47 -4.39 0.09 2.78
C ALA A 47 -4.84 1.41 3.40
N SER A 48 -6.07 1.81 3.11
CA SER A 48 -6.69 2.96 3.76
C SER A 48 -8.06 2.57 4.24
N ARG A 49 -8.41 3.08 5.41
CA ARG A 49 -9.70 2.84 6.04
C ARG A 49 -10.26 4.17 6.51
N ASP A 50 -11.50 4.42 6.11
CA ASP A 50 -12.19 5.66 6.46
C ASP A 50 -12.64 5.68 7.92
N SER A 51 -12.81 6.89 8.46
CA SER A 51 -13.37 7.08 9.79
C SER A 51 -14.81 6.55 9.84
N GLY A 52 -15.14 5.87 10.92
CA GLY A 52 -16.46 5.28 11.14
C GLY A 52 -16.98 5.58 12.53
N TYR A 53 -18.20 5.15 12.82
CA TYR A 53 -18.79 5.33 14.15
C TYR A 53 -17.88 4.73 15.24
N GLY A 54 -17.30 5.59 16.08
CA GLY A 54 -16.38 5.20 17.15
C GLY A 54 -14.97 4.78 16.71
N ARG A 55 -14.55 5.06 15.46
CA ARG A 55 -13.23 4.68 14.94
C ARG A 55 -12.64 5.79 14.07
N TYR A 56 -11.37 6.10 14.30
CA TYR A 56 -10.61 7.05 13.48
C TYR A 56 -10.20 6.41 12.15
N ALA A 57 -10.03 7.26 11.13
CA ALA A 57 -9.44 6.86 9.86
C ALA A 57 -8.04 6.32 10.13
N ASN A 58 -7.61 5.33 9.37
CA ASN A 58 -6.23 4.86 9.43
C ASN A 58 -5.75 4.58 8.02
N ALA A 59 -4.47 4.82 7.78
CA ALA A 59 -3.84 4.40 6.56
C ALA A 59 -2.51 3.70 6.87
N GLU A 60 -2.20 2.73 6.03
CA GLU A 60 -0.99 1.94 6.09
C GLU A 60 -0.43 1.85 4.67
N LEU A 61 0.87 2.09 4.55
CA LEU A 61 1.57 2.10 3.29
C LEU A 61 2.86 1.29 3.46
N GLN A 62 2.94 0.18 2.74
CA GLN A 62 4.17 -0.57 2.56
C GLN A 62 4.83 -0.12 1.27
N PHE A 63 6.07 0.31 1.39
CA PHE A 63 6.85 0.82 0.28
C PHE A 63 8.28 0.29 0.34
N ARG A 64 8.96 0.31 -0.81
CA ARG A 64 10.37 0.00 -0.92
C ARG A 64 11.10 1.21 -1.46
N CYS A 65 12.28 1.47 -0.90
CA CYS A 65 13.19 2.44 -1.49
C CYS A 65 14.17 1.67 -2.38
N LEU A 66 13.92 1.74 -3.68
CA LEU A 66 14.73 1.07 -4.69
C LEU A 66 15.54 2.11 -5.45
N ASN A 67 16.70 1.71 -5.98
CA ASN A 67 17.39 2.59 -6.92
C ASN A 67 16.58 2.62 -8.23
N GLU A 68 16.60 3.73 -8.96
CA GLU A 68 15.97 3.82 -10.29
C GLU A 68 16.47 2.75 -11.27
N ASN A 69 17.69 2.24 -11.02
CA ASN A 69 18.34 1.19 -11.80
C ASN A 69 18.11 -0.23 -11.25
N ASP A 70 17.28 -0.40 -10.22
CA ASP A 70 17.03 -1.72 -9.64
C ASP A 70 16.04 -2.50 -10.51
N PRO A 71 16.37 -3.73 -10.96
CA PRO A 71 15.45 -4.55 -11.74
C PRO A 71 14.20 -4.94 -10.96
N GLU A 72 14.20 -4.87 -9.62
CA GLU A 72 12.98 -5.02 -8.82
C GLU A 72 12.03 -3.83 -9.01
N LEU A 73 12.51 -2.63 -9.38
CA LEU A 73 11.66 -1.48 -9.70
C LEU A 73 10.80 -1.73 -10.95
N HIS A 74 11.41 -2.41 -11.92
CA HIS A 74 10.79 -2.82 -13.17
C HIS A 74 10.03 -4.14 -13.06
N ARG A 75 10.21 -4.87 -11.96
CA ARG A 75 9.46 -6.10 -11.72
C ARG A 75 8.05 -5.70 -11.30
N PRO A 76 7.01 -6.09 -12.06
CA PRO A 76 5.64 -5.90 -11.63
C PRO A 76 5.37 -6.84 -10.46
N THR A 77 5.83 -6.52 -9.25
CA THR A 77 5.22 -7.03 -8.02
C THR A 77 3.93 -6.25 -7.76
N MET A 78 3.05 -6.23 -8.78
CA MET A 78 1.64 -6.17 -8.50
C MET A 78 1.28 -7.55 -7.95
N GLY A 79 0.85 -7.62 -6.70
CA GLY A 79 -0.07 -8.66 -6.25
C GLY A 79 -1.42 -8.52 -6.95
N SER A 80 -1.41 -8.47 -8.27
CA SER A 80 -2.54 -8.71 -9.15
C SER A 80 -2.46 -10.18 -9.52
N GLU A 81 -2.95 -11.03 -8.63
CA GLU A 81 -3.65 -12.21 -9.13
C GLU A 81 -5.12 -11.79 -9.35
N PRO A 82 -5.51 -11.29 -10.53
CA PRO A 82 -6.51 -12.00 -11.27
C PRO A 82 -5.72 -13.06 -12.05
N ASN A 83 -5.80 -14.29 -11.56
CA ASN A 83 -5.66 -15.47 -12.40
C ASN A 83 -6.30 -15.18 -13.77
N MET A 84 -5.49 -14.87 -14.77
CA MET A 84 -5.90 -14.78 -16.16
C MET A 84 -5.64 -16.16 -16.79
N ASP A 85 -6.21 -17.21 -16.18
CA ASP A 85 -6.38 -18.49 -16.83
C ASP A 85 -7.76 -18.53 -17.48
N ARG A 86 -7.76 -18.19 -18.76
CA ARG A 86 -8.47 -18.90 -19.82
C ARG A 86 -9.71 -19.71 -19.38
N GLY A 87 -10.85 -19.04 -19.31
CA GLY A 87 -12.18 -19.62 -19.56
C GLY A 87 -12.68 -20.68 -18.58
N GLY A 88 -13.62 -20.31 -17.71
CA GLY A 88 -14.41 -21.28 -16.96
C GLY A 88 -15.25 -20.66 -15.85
N GLU A 89 -16.54 -20.50 -16.14
CA GLU A 89 -17.69 -20.54 -15.22
C GLU A 89 -17.59 -19.86 -13.83
N VAL A 90 -18.34 -18.77 -13.70
CA VAL A 90 -18.71 -18.12 -12.45
C VAL A 90 -19.52 -19.05 -11.53
N ILE A 91 -18.91 -19.59 -10.47
CA ILE A 91 -19.66 -20.18 -9.36
C ILE A 91 -19.42 -19.44 -8.04
N ARG A 92 -20.52 -18.88 -7.54
CA ARG A 92 -20.69 -18.26 -6.22
C ARG A 92 -20.15 -19.17 -5.11
N GLY A 93 -19.36 -18.64 -4.18
CA GLY A 93 -18.94 -19.40 -3.01
C GLY A 93 -18.31 -18.52 -1.93
N ARG A 94 -18.73 -18.73 -0.69
CA ARG A 94 -18.35 -18.00 0.52
C ARG A 94 -16.87 -18.14 0.88
N MET A 95 -16.52 -17.33 1.89
CA MET A 95 -15.59 -17.63 2.99
C MET A 95 -14.15 -17.16 2.75
N GLN A 96 -13.76 -16.08 3.45
CA GLN A 96 -12.36 -15.79 3.70
C GLN A 96 -12.19 -15.54 5.21
N GLU A 97 -11.68 -16.59 5.86
CA GLU A 97 -10.95 -16.61 7.14
C GLU A 97 -9.46 -16.75 6.74
N ILE A 98 -8.49 -16.12 7.40
CA ILE A 98 -8.04 -16.33 8.79
C ILE A 98 -7.36 -15.09 9.35
#